data_AF-A0A835IBB4-F1
#
_entry.id   AF-A0A835IBB4-F1
#
_cell.length_a   1.000
_cell.length_b   1.000
_cell.length_c   1.000
_cell.angle_alpha   90.00
_cell.angle_beta   90.00
_cell.angle_gamma   90.00
#
_symmetry.space_group_name_H-M   'P 1'
#
loop_
_entity.id
_entity.type
_entity.pdbx_description
1 polymer ?
#
loop_
_entity_poly.entity_id
_entity_poly.type
_entity_poly.pdbx_seq_one_letter_code
_entity_poly.pdbx_strand_id
1 'polypeptide(L)' 'MISFVINSTTSAQVVTFGETLIDFVPNEADVSLAESPGFIKAVGGAPTNVACVVTKLGGSSACVGKPSCLFEILSYG' A
#
# COMPACT_ATOMS: atom_id res chain seq x y z
N MET A 1 4.43 -6.80 10.10
CA MET A 1 4.50 -6.14 11.43
C MET A 1 4.29 -4.65 11.23
N ILE A 2 3.45 -3.99 12.03
CA ILE A 2 3.25 -2.53 11.98
C ILE A 2 4.00 -1.93 13.17
N SER A 3 4.81 -0.90 12.91
CA SER A 3 5.55 -0.15 13.92
C SER A 3 5.12 1.32 13.89
N PHE A 4 5.03 1.94 15.07
CA PHE A 4 4.71 3.36 15.22
C PHE A 4 5.98 4.10 15.65
N VAL A 5 6.39 5.10 14.87
CA VAL A 5 7.54 5.95 15.17
C VAL A 5 7.01 7.35 15.50
N ILE A 6 7.20 7.78 16.75
CA ILE A 6 6.83 9.12 17.19
C ILE A 6 8.13 9.93 17.30
N ASN A 7 8.27 10.96 16.47
CA ASN A 7 9.37 11.93 16.61
C ASN A 7 8.89 13.15 17.39
N SER A 8 9.75 13.68 18.27
CA SER A 8 9.48 14.75 19.25
C SER A 8 9.00 16.08 18.61
N THR A 9 9.22 16.25 17.31
CA THR A 9 9.11 17.54 16.62
C THR A 9 8.17 17.54 15.40
N THR A 10 6.93 17.06 15.53
CA THR A 10 5.75 17.42 14.67
C THR A 10 5.23 16.49 13.56
N SER A 11 5.47 15.18 13.58
CA SER A 11 4.51 14.24 12.94
C SER A 11 4.70 12.80 13.43
N ALA A 12 3.59 12.13 13.77
CA ALA A 12 3.61 10.69 14.00
C ALA A 12 3.78 9.99 12.65
N GLN A 13 4.76 9.09 12.54
CA GLN A 13 5.03 8.33 11.33
C GLN A 13 4.73 6.85 11.57
N VAL A 14 3.97 6.23 10.67
CA VAL A 14 3.67 4.79 10.72
C VAL A 14 4.61 4.04 9.79
N VAL A 15 5.40 3.11 10.32
CA VAL A 15 6.33 2.30 9.52
C VAL A 15 5.87 0.84 9.55
N THR A 16 5.50 0.31 8.40
CA THR A 16 5.10 -1.10 8.26
C THR A 16 6.23 -1.93 7.68
N PHE A 17 6.46 -3.11 8.23
CA PHE A 17 7.43 -4.07 7.73
C PHE A 17 6.72 -5.32 7.19
N GLY A 18 7.05 -5.71 5.98
CA GLY A 18 6.57 -6.97 5.41
C GLY A 18 6.67 -7.01 3.89
N GLU A 19 5.93 -7.94 3.30
CA GLU A 19 5.91 -8.16 1.86
C GLU A 19 4.87 -7.25 1.19
N THR A 20 5.27 -6.68 0.06
CA THR A 20 4.38 -5.95 -0.86
C THR A 20 4.21 -6.79 -2.10
N LEU A 21 2.96 -7.03 -2.49
CA LEU A 21 2.60 -7.78 -3.69
C LEU A 21 1.93 -6.84 -4.70
N ILE A 22 1.83 -7.29 -5.96
CA ILE A 22 1.04 -6.61 -6.98
C ILE A 22 -0.26 -7.37 -7.13
N ASP A 23 -1.37 -6.72 -6.81
CA ASP A 23 -2.71 -7.24 -7.02
C ASP A 23 -3.14 -6.89 -8.45
N PHE A 24 -3.64 -7.89 -9.18
CA PHE A 24 -4.23 -7.69 -10.50
C PHE A 24 -5.75 -7.59 -10.35
N VAL A 25 -6.25 -6.35 -10.41
CA VAL A 25 -7.68 -6.06 -10.27
C VAL A 25 -8.32 -6.05 -11.66
N PRO A 26 -9.38 -6.82 -11.92
CA PRO A 26 -10.05 -6.81 -13.22
C PRO A 26 -10.56 -5.39 -13.54
N ASN A 27 -10.46 -4.98 -14.80
CA ASN A 27 -10.89 -3.64 -15.24
C ASN A 27 -12.42 -3.47 -15.23
N GLU A 28 -13.16 -4.57 -15.34
CA GLU A 28 -14.62 -4.63 -15.28
C GLU A 28 -15.03 -5.34 -13.97
N ALA A 29 -16.04 -4.82 -13.29
CA ALA A 29 -16.63 -5.48 -12.12
C ALA A 29 -17.61 -6.58 -12.56
N ASP A 30 -17.87 -7.56 -11.70
CA ASP A 30 -18.80 -8.69 -11.93
C ASP A 30 -18.48 -9.65 -13.09
N VAL A 31 -17.29 -9.59 -13.67
CA VAL A 31 -16.79 -10.61 -14.59
C VAL A 31 -15.88 -11.61 -13.88
N SER A 32 -15.87 -12.86 -14.34
CA SER A 32 -14.93 -13.85 -13.82
C SER A 32 -13.50 -13.48 -14.20
N LEU A 33 -12.50 -13.95 -13.43
CA LEU A 33 -11.08 -13.72 -13.74
C LEU A 33 -10.70 -14.17 -15.16
N ALA A 34 -11.36 -15.22 -15.66
CA ALA A 34 -11.12 -15.78 -17.00
C ALA A 34 -11.72 -14.92 -18.13
N GLU A 35 -12.74 -14.12 -17.82
CA GLU A 35 -13.48 -13.30 -18.78
C GLU A 35 -13.08 -11.82 -18.71
N SER A 36 -12.26 -11.43 -17.74
CA SER A 36 -11.79 -10.07 -17.60
C SER A 36 -10.92 -9.66 -18.81
N PRO A 37 -11.29 -8.60 -19.55
CA PRO A 37 -10.54 -8.17 -20.74
C PRO A 37 -9.19 -7.52 -20.41
N GLY A 38 -8.92 -7.22 -19.14
CA GLY A 38 -7.66 -6.65 -18.69
C GLY A 38 -7.58 -6.48 -17.16
N PHE A 39 -6.38 -6.18 -16.66
CA PHE A 39 -6.12 -5.99 -15.24
C PHE A 39 -5.37 -4.69 -14.96
N ILE A 40 -5.77 -4.01 -13.91
CA ILE A 40 -5.08 -2.87 -13.33
C ILE A 40 -4.13 -3.40 -12.25
N LYS A 41 -2.88 -2.94 -12.28
CA LYS A 41 -1.91 -3.24 -11.22
C LYS A 41 -2.22 -2.37 -10.00
N ALA A 42 -2.60 -2.99 -8.90
CA ALA A 42 -2.75 -2.35 -7.60
C ALA A 42 -1.65 -2.84 -6.65
N VAL A 43 -1.30 -2.00 -5.69
CA VAL A 43 -0.37 -2.40 -4.64
C VAL A 43 -1.14 -3.17 -3.57
N GLY A 44 -0.68 -4.40 -3.28
CA GLY A 44 -1.29 -5.32 -2.34
C GLY A 44 -0.38 -5.67 -1.16
N GLY A 45 -0.97 -6.32 -0.17
CA GLY A 45 -0.30 -6.79 1.04
C GLY A 45 -0.79 -6.07 2.30
N ALA A 46 -1.04 -6.86 3.36
CA ALA A 46 -1.52 -6.36 4.65
C ALA A 46 -0.74 -5.15 5.21
N PRO A 47 0.61 -5.14 5.25
CA PRO A 47 1.35 -3.97 5.75
C PRO A 47 1.19 -2.74 4.85
N THR A 48 1.18 -2.92 3.52
CA THR A 48 1.08 -1.81 2.57
C THR A 48 -0.31 -1.19 2.53
N ASN A 49 -1.36 -1.99 2.70
CA ASN A 49 -2.73 -1.51 2.82
C ASN A 49 -2.89 -0.58 4.04
N VAL A 50 -2.28 -0.93 5.17
CA VAL A 50 -2.31 -0.09 6.38
C VAL A 50 -1.60 1.24 6.14
N ALA A 51 -0.42 1.21 5.53
CA ALA A 51 0.33 2.42 5.23
C ALA A 51 -0.44 3.32 4.23
N CYS A 52 -1.06 2.74 3.21
CA CYS A 52 -1.92 3.46 2.25
C CYS A 52 -3.10 4.18 2.94
N VAL A 53 -3.78 3.50 3.88
CA VAL A 53 -4.89 4.12 4.64
C VAL A 53 -4.39 5.29 5.51
N VAL A 54 -3.24 5.13 6.17
CA VAL A 54 -2.65 6.22 7.00
C VAL A 54 -2.35 7.45 6.14
N THR A 55 -1.75 7.26 4.97
CA THR A 55 -1.46 8.36 4.03
C THR A 55 -2.74 9.00 3.50
N LYS A 56 -3.75 8.20 3.16
CA LYS A 56 -5.05 8.68 2.68
C LYS A 56 -5.80 9.52 3.72
N LEU A 57 -5.58 9.27 5.01
CA LEU A 57 -6.13 10.05 6.11
C LEU A 57 -5.29 11.29 6.47
N GLY A 58 -4.23 11.59 5.70
CA GLY A 58 -3.35 12.75 5.92
C GLY A 58 -2.21 12.50 6.92
N GLY A 59 -2.00 11.24 7.33
CA GLY A 59 -0.85 10.84 8.15
C GLY A 59 0.40 10.56 7.32
N SER A 60 1.56 10.48 7.98
CA SER A 60 2.81 10.07 7.33
C SER A 60 3.05 8.58 7.53
N SER A 61 3.33 7.84 6.45
CA SER A 61 3.63 6.41 6.54
C SER A 61 4.69 5.94 5.54
N ALA A 62 5.32 4.81 5.85
CA ALA A 62 6.29 4.13 4.99
C ALA A 62 6.17 2.60 5.14
N CYS A 63 6.36 1.85 4.05
CA CYS A 63 6.45 0.39 4.07
C CYS A 63 7.86 -0.07 3.68
N VAL A 64 8.43 -1.02 4.45
CA VAL A 64 9.77 -1.56 4.26
C VAL A 64 9.68 -3.09 4.04
N GLY A 65 10.20 -3.56 2.91
CA GLY A 65 10.15 -4.97 2.50
C GLY A 65 11.26 -5.36 1.53
N LYS A 66 11.51 -6.67 1.37
CA LYS A 66 12.47 -7.26 0.42
C LYS A 66 12.01 -6.99 -1.04
N PRO A 67 12.91 -6.85 -2.03
CA PRO A 67 12.74 -5.86 -3.09
C PRO A 67 11.67 -6.26 -4.09
N SER A 68 10.65 -5.43 -4.13
CA SER A 68 9.97 -5.04 -5.37
C SER A 68 9.37 -3.63 -5.24
N CYS A 69 9.14 -3.12 -4.02
CA CYS A 69 8.48 -1.84 -3.87
C CYS A 69 8.96 -1.04 -2.65
N LEU A 70 9.95 -0.18 -2.86
CA LEU A 70 9.96 1.11 -2.18
C LEU A 70 8.92 1.98 -2.90
N PHE A 71 7.63 1.60 -2.82
CA PHE A 71 6.58 2.47 -3.33
C PHE A 71 6.52 3.64 -2.36
N GLU A 72 6.94 4.81 -2.83
CA GLU A 72 6.45 6.05 -2.25
C GLU A 72 4.93 5.98 -2.31
N ILE A 73 4.33 5.71 -1.15
CA ILE A 73 2.89 5.79 -0.89
C ILE A 73 2.38 7.22 -1.23
N LEU A 74 3.29 8.15 -1.51
CA LEU A 74 3.07 9.52 -1.94
C LEU A 74 2.43 9.66 -3.34
N SER A 75 2.39 8.63 -4.19
CA SER A 75 1.75 8.71 -5.52
C SER A 75 0.25 8.40 -5.55
N TYR A 76 -0.35 7.94 -4.44
CA TYR A 76 -1.80 7.73 -4.32
C TYR A 76 -2.52 8.94 -3.68
N GLY A 77 -2.19 10.14 -4.17
CA GLY A 77 -2.99 11.35 -3.96
C GLY A 77 -4.27 11.32 -4.78
#